data_AF-R8QC06-F1
#
_entry.id   AF-R8QC06-F1
#
_cell.length_a   1.000
_cell.length_b   1.000
_cell.length_c   1.000
_cell.angle_alpha   90.00
_cell.angle_beta   90.00
_cell.angle_gamma   90.00
#
_symmetry.space_group_name_H-M   'P 1'
#
loop_
_entity.id
_entity.type
_entity.pdbx_description
1 polymer ?
#
loop_
_entity_poly.entity_id
_entity_poly.type
_entity_poly.pdbx_seq_one_letter_code
_entity_poly.pdbx_strand_id
1 'polypeptide(L)'
;MSIYYELTLLSENKQEGIYELAKMATNATNNDTVELIQLKEWEKDFLICQYPDGETAWFGTLPHGYDLNGLTSKEYIIEQLLNEFEQELEEVYWVNLDTEDYYACCYEEYIFKTNRSIYFFSMQVHD
;
A
#
# COMPACT_ATOMS: atom_id res chain seq x y z
N MET A 1 -8.56 -18.27 -2.79
CA MET A 1 -8.32 -16.86 -2.41
C MET A 1 -7.16 -16.76 -1.44
N SER A 2 -6.10 -16.08 -1.83
CA SER A 2 -4.91 -15.79 -1.01
C SER A 2 -4.74 -14.28 -0.87
N ILE A 3 -4.47 -13.82 0.34
CA ILE A 3 -4.19 -12.41 0.64
C ILE A 3 -2.68 -12.27 0.79
N TYR A 4 -2.11 -11.28 0.12
CA TYR A 4 -0.68 -10.99 0.11
C TYR A 4 -0.43 -9.54 0.50
N TYR A 5 0.48 -9.35 1.43
CA TYR A 5 0.95 -8.04 1.87
C TYR A 5 2.46 -8.00 1.69
N GLU A 6 2.96 -6.99 0.98
CA GLU A 6 4.39 -6.81 0.76
C GLU A 6 4.78 -5.36 0.97
N LEU A 7 5.83 -5.17 1.77
CA LEU A 7 6.52 -3.90 1.91
C LEU A 7 7.90 -4.03 1.27
N THR A 8 8.19 -3.18 0.29
CA THR A 8 9.42 -3.19 -0.48
C THR A 8 10.12 -1.85 -0.36
N LEU A 9 11.40 -1.87 0.00
CA LEU A 9 12.26 -0.68 -0.08
C LEU A 9 12.51 -0.35 -1.55
N LEU A 10 11.99 0.78 -2.03
CA LEU A 10 12.21 1.24 -3.40
C LEU A 10 13.52 2.02 -3.53
N SER A 11 13.84 2.85 -2.53
CA SER A 11 15.02 3.69 -2.57
C SER A 11 15.49 4.13 -1.19
N GLU A 12 16.80 4.15 -0.98
CA GLU A 12 17.45 4.83 0.15
C GLU A 12 17.77 6.31 -0.17
N ASN A 13 17.45 6.78 -1.39
CA ASN A 13 17.71 8.14 -1.85
C ASN A 13 16.42 8.82 -2.36
N LYS A 14 16.02 9.88 -1.68
CA LYS A 14 14.84 10.68 -2.02
C LYS A 14 14.90 11.46 -3.33
N GLN A 15 16.07 11.54 -3.96
CA GLN A 15 16.23 12.27 -5.21
C GLN A 15 15.61 11.54 -6.40
N GLU A 16 15.33 10.25 -6.25
CA GLU A 16 14.62 9.48 -7.27
C GLU A 16 13.17 9.93 -7.40
N GLY A 17 12.69 9.99 -8.64
CA GLY A 17 11.32 10.43 -8.92
C GLY A 17 10.32 9.40 -8.41
N ILE A 18 9.49 9.79 -7.44
CA ILE A 18 8.45 8.91 -6.85
C ILE A 18 7.54 8.31 -7.92
N TYR A 19 7.23 9.07 -8.98
CA TYR A 19 6.42 8.59 -10.10
C TYR A 19 7.08 7.42 -10.85
N GLU A 20 8.38 7.52 -11.14
CA GLU A 20 9.12 6.44 -11.82
C GLU A 20 9.24 5.21 -10.93
N LEU A 21 9.50 5.43 -9.64
CA LEU A 21 9.52 4.37 -8.63
C LEU A 21 8.17 3.64 -8.54
N ALA A 22 7.05 4.38 -8.55
CA ALA A 22 5.71 3.82 -8.57
C ALA A 22 5.48 2.94 -9.81
N LYS A 23 5.79 3.47 -11.01
CA LYS A 23 5.65 2.73 -12.26
C LYS A 23 6.46 1.43 -12.27
N MET A 24 7.68 1.45 -11.75
CA MET A 24 8.52 0.26 -11.65
C MET A 24 7.95 -0.75 -10.65
N ALA A 25 7.52 -0.30 -9.48
CA ALA A 25 6.99 -1.17 -8.42
C ALA A 25 5.69 -1.88 -8.83
N THR A 26 4.82 -1.20 -9.59
CA THR A 26 3.57 -1.76 -10.09
C THR A 26 3.71 -2.56 -11.38
N ASN A 27 4.93 -2.63 -11.95
CA ASN A 27 5.19 -3.16 -13.30
C ASN A 27 4.32 -2.51 -14.39
N ALA A 28 3.90 -1.25 -14.21
CA ALA A 28 3.06 -0.54 -15.15
C ALA A 28 3.76 -0.35 -16.50
N THR A 29 3.07 -0.76 -17.55
CA THR A 29 3.46 -0.58 -18.94
C THR A 29 3.15 0.84 -19.44
N ASN A 30 3.28 1.07 -20.75
CA ASN A 30 2.91 2.35 -21.37
C ASN A 30 1.40 2.48 -21.63
N ASN A 31 0.65 1.38 -21.53
CA ASN A 31 -0.79 1.38 -21.70
C ASN A 31 -1.53 1.63 -20.38
N ASP A 32 -0.84 1.43 -19.26
CA ASP A 32 -1.40 1.59 -17.93
C ASP A 32 -1.35 3.05 -17.48
N THR A 33 -2.33 3.44 -16.67
CA THR A 33 -2.36 4.75 -16.03
C THR A 33 -1.97 4.60 -14.57
N VAL A 34 -0.92 5.31 -14.16
CA VAL A 34 -0.52 5.42 -12.75
C VAL A 34 -0.76 6.85 -12.31
N GLU A 35 -1.59 7.02 -11.29
CA GLU A 35 -1.81 8.29 -10.61
C GLU A 35 -1.33 8.19 -9.15
N LEU A 36 -0.63 9.23 -8.68
CA LEU A 36 -0.18 9.33 -7.29
C LEU A 36 -1.01 10.37 -6.55
N ILE A 37 -1.83 9.90 -5.62
CA ILE A 37 -2.73 10.75 -4.83
C ILE A 37 -2.13 10.90 -3.43
N GLN A 38 -1.65 12.10 -3.10
CA GLN A 38 -1.06 12.36 -1.78
C GLN A 38 -2.16 12.37 -0.71
N LEU A 39 -1.95 11.57 0.33
CA LEU A 39 -2.85 11.50 1.49
C LEU A 39 -2.46 12.59 2.49
N LYS A 40 -3.42 13.42 2.88
CA LYS A 40 -3.17 14.58 3.76
C LYS A 40 -3.23 14.19 5.23
N GLU A 41 -4.15 13.31 5.57
CA GLU A 41 -4.27 12.71 6.90
C GLU A 41 -4.06 11.20 6.74
N TRP A 42 -2.86 10.81 6.33
CA TRP A 42 -2.60 9.48 5.77
C TRP A 42 -3.11 8.32 6.62
N GLU A 43 -2.99 8.37 7.95
CA GLU A 43 -3.52 7.32 8.83
C GLU A 43 -5.04 7.18 8.68
N LYS A 44 -5.77 8.30 8.65
CA LYS A 44 -7.22 8.30 8.47
C LYS A 44 -7.61 7.92 7.05
N ASP A 45 -6.91 8.47 6.07
CA ASP A 45 -7.16 8.22 4.65
C ASP A 45 -6.88 6.75 4.28
N PHE A 46 -5.86 6.13 4.89
CA PHE A 46 -5.51 4.72 4.72
C PHE A 46 -6.59 3.79 5.26
N LEU A 47 -7.22 4.14 6.40
CA LEU A 47 -8.32 3.37 6.97
C LEU A 47 -9.56 3.34 6.06
N ILE A 48 -9.73 4.33 5.19
CA ILE A 48 -10.81 4.33 4.20
C ILE A 48 -10.48 3.29 3.13
N CYS A 49 -11.25 2.20 3.08
CA CYS A 49 -11.12 1.24 1.99
C CYS A 49 -11.55 1.89 0.67
N GLN A 50 -10.62 1.96 -0.29
CA GLN A 50 -10.93 2.52 -1.62
C GLN A 50 -11.90 1.62 -2.42
N TYR A 51 -12.09 0.37 -1.99
CA TYR A 51 -13.03 -0.58 -2.57
C TYR A 51 -14.11 -0.96 -1.54
N PRO A 52 -15.36 -0.49 -1.69
CA PRO A 52 -16.42 -0.68 -0.68
C PRO A 52 -16.68 -2.13 -0.26
N ASP A 53 -16.49 -3.09 -1.17
CA ASP A 53 -16.66 -4.52 -0.89
C ASP A 53 -15.38 -5.18 -0.33
N GLY A 54 -14.25 -4.47 -0.38
CA GLY A 54 -12.93 -4.99 -0.05
C GLY A 54 -12.63 -5.07 1.43
N GLU A 55 -13.16 -4.17 2.25
CA GLU A 55 -12.91 -4.25 3.69
C GLU A 55 -13.54 -5.50 4.32
N THR A 56 -14.75 -5.85 3.89
CA THR A 56 -15.49 -7.02 4.44
C THR A 56 -15.05 -8.33 3.79
N ALA A 57 -14.64 -8.33 2.51
CA ALA A 57 -14.27 -9.53 1.78
C ALA A 57 -12.75 -9.81 1.72
N TRP A 58 -11.90 -8.78 1.80
CA TRP A 58 -10.48 -8.85 1.40
C TRP A 58 -9.50 -8.45 2.49
N PHE A 59 -9.82 -7.44 3.30
CA PHE A 59 -8.94 -6.99 4.39
C PHE A 59 -9.40 -7.43 5.78
N GLY A 60 -10.68 -7.71 6.01
CA GLY A 60 -11.20 -8.22 7.29
C GLY A 60 -10.69 -9.62 7.69
N THR A 61 -10.02 -10.32 6.78
CA THR A 61 -9.47 -11.68 6.91
C THR A 61 -7.95 -11.65 7.01
N LEU A 62 -7.43 -10.90 7.98
CA LEU A 62 -6.02 -10.91 8.39
C LEU A 62 -5.34 -12.29 8.30
N PRO A 63 -4.00 -12.32 8.15
CA PRO A 63 -3.30 -13.59 8.05
C PRO A 63 -3.65 -14.47 9.24
N HIS A 64 -4.11 -15.67 8.94
CA HIS A 64 -4.54 -16.65 9.92
C HIS A 64 -3.43 -16.84 10.98
N GLY A 65 -3.75 -16.60 12.26
CA GLY A 65 -2.83 -16.83 13.38
C GLY A 65 -2.26 -15.59 14.09
N TYR A 66 -2.66 -14.37 13.71
CA TYR A 66 -2.29 -13.14 14.44
C TYR A 66 -3.40 -12.69 15.40
N ASP A 67 -2.99 -12.22 16.58
CA ASP A 67 -3.88 -11.56 17.55
C ASP A 67 -3.87 -10.05 17.30
N LEU A 68 -5.03 -9.51 16.98
CA LEU A 68 -5.21 -8.10 16.63
C LEU A 68 -5.40 -7.20 17.84
N ASN A 69 -5.59 -7.78 19.04
CA ASN A 69 -5.84 -7.02 20.26
C ASN A 69 -7.01 -6.01 20.15
N GLY A 70 -8.02 -6.32 19.33
CA GLY A 70 -9.20 -5.47 19.12
C GLY A 70 -9.08 -4.42 18.00
N LEU A 71 -7.96 -4.38 17.29
CA LEU A 71 -7.78 -3.54 16.09
C LEU A 71 -8.46 -4.16 14.87
N THR A 72 -8.86 -3.32 13.92
CA THR A 72 -9.12 -3.71 12.55
C THR A 72 -7.82 -4.11 11.85
N SER A 73 -7.93 -4.80 10.73
CA SER A 73 -6.76 -5.23 9.94
C SER A 73 -5.90 -4.07 9.47
N LYS A 74 -6.54 -2.99 9.00
CA LYS A 74 -5.82 -1.81 8.53
C LYS A 74 -5.17 -1.05 9.68
N GLU A 75 -5.81 -0.97 10.84
CA GLU A 75 -5.17 -0.41 12.05
C GLU A 75 -3.95 -1.22 12.46
N TYR A 76 -4.04 -2.56 12.46
CA TYR A 76 -2.90 -3.43 12.74
C TYR A 76 -1.77 -3.23 11.72
N ILE A 77 -2.09 -3.11 10.43
CA ILE A 77 -1.11 -2.83 9.37
C ILE A 77 -0.42 -1.48 9.61
N ILE A 78 -1.18 -0.42 9.96
CA ILE A 78 -0.60 0.88 10.33
C ILE A 78 0.41 0.70 11.47
N GLU A 79 0.07 -0.04 12.53
CA GLU A 79 1.01 -0.30 13.64
C GLU A 79 2.26 -1.04 13.16
N GLN A 80 2.14 -2.05 12.31
CA GLN A 80 3.29 -2.77 11.77
C GLN A 80 4.18 -1.88 10.90
N LEU A 81 3.59 -1.04 10.04
CA LEU A 81 4.32 -0.10 9.19
C LEU A 81 5.06 0.94 10.02
N LEU A 82 4.41 1.53 11.03
CA LEU A 82 5.04 2.49 11.94
C LEU A 82 6.20 1.86 12.73
N ASN A 83 6.04 0.61 13.17
CA ASN A 83 7.11 -0.14 13.82
C ASN A 83 8.29 -0.42 12.87
N GLU A 84 8.03 -0.76 11.61
CA GLU A 84 9.08 -1.04 10.62
C GLU A 84 9.85 0.22 10.21
N PHE A 85 9.18 1.36 10.06
CA PHE A 85 9.84 2.59 9.63
C PHE A 85 10.74 3.20 10.72
N GLU A 86 10.38 3.01 11.99
CA GLU A 86 11.03 3.59 13.19
C GLU A 86 11.27 5.12 13.11
N GLN A 87 10.58 5.80 12.19
CA GLN A 87 10.86 7.18 11.76
C GLN A 87 9.57 7.88 11.30
N GLU A 88 9.58 9.22 11.33
CA GLU A 88 8.46 10.01 10.83
C GLU A 88 8.31 9.88 9.30
N LEU A 89 7.05 9.72 8.89
CA LEU A 89 6.63 9.77 7.50
C LEU A 89 6.49 11.22 7.04
N GLU A 90 7.11 11.58 5.93
CA GLU A 90 6.99 12.89 5.31
C GLU A 90 5.76 12.96 4.41
N GLU A 91 5.61 11.97 3.53
CA GLU A 91 4.57 11.94 2.51
C GLU A 91 4.10 10.51 2.32
N VAL A 92 2.80 10.34 2.16
CA VAL A 92 2.19 9.05 1.80
C VAL A 92 1.33 9.27 0.56
N TYR A 93 1.48 8.39 -0.42
CA TYR A 93 0.72 8.43 -1.67
C TYR A 93 -0.05 7.14 -1.81
N TRP A 94 -1.33 7.24 -2.16
CA TRP A 94 -2.05 6.12 -2.76
C TRP A 94 -1.67 6.04 -4.25
N VAL A 95 -1.33 4.83 -4.69
CA VAL A 95 -1.03 4.50 -6.08
C VAL A 95 -2.32 4.00 -6.72
N ASN A 96 -2.97 4.87 -7.48
CA ASN A 96 -4.14 4.52 -8.28
C ASN A 96 -3.66 4.03 -9.64
N LEU A 97 -3.54 2.71 -9.77
CA LEU A 97 -3.18 2.02 -11.00
C LEU A 97 -4.46 1.57 -11.71
N ASP A 98 -4.63 2.00 -12.96
CA ASP A 98 -5.63 1.50 -13.90
C ASP A 98 -4.92 0.69 -14.98
N THR A 99 -5.20 -0.61 -15.02
CA THR A 99 -4.55 -1.59 -15.91
C THR A 99 -5.51 -2.74 -16.23
N GLU A 100 -5.41 -3.26 -17.45
CA GLU A 100 -6.18 -4.44 -17.89
C GLU A 100 -5.45 -5.77 -17.56
N ASP A 101 -4.17 -5.71 -17.18
CA ASP A 101 -3.27 -6.86 -17.07
C ASP A 101 -2.93 -7.24 -15.62
N TYR A 102 -3.56 -6.62 -14.61
CA TYR A 102 -3.29 -6.97 -13.22
C TYR A 102 -3.88 -8.33 -12.85
N TYR A 103 -3.02 -9.20 -12.31
CA TYR A 103 -3.37 -10.58 -11.97
C TYR A 103 -4.20 -10.69 -10.67
N ALA A 104 -4.19 -9.65 -9.82
CA ALA A 104 -4.94 -9.63 -8.57
C ALA A 104 -6.42 -9.29 -8.80
N CYS A 105 -7.32 -9.99 -8.11
CA CYS A 105 -8.75 -9.68 -8.12
C CYS A 105 -9.05 -8.31 -7.49
N CYS A 106 -8.22 -7.89 -6.54
CA CYS A 106 -8.18 -6.53 -6.00
C CYS A 106 -6.78 -6.24 -5.45
N TYR A 107 -6.40 -4.97 -5.47
CA TYR A 107 -5.18 -4.47 -4.85
C TYR A 107 -5.39 -3.06 -4.29
N GLU A 108 -4.59 -2.71 -3.29
CA GLU A 108 -4.48 -1.36 -2.74
C GLU A 108 -3.01 -1.09 -2.44
N GLU A 109 -2.46 -0.04 -3.03
CA GLU A 109 -1.01 0.16 -3.13
C GLU A 109 -0.63 1.56 -2.69
N TYR A 110 0.47 1.67 -1.95
CA TYR A 110 0.90 2.92 -1.35
C TYR A 110 2.39 3.13 -1.47
N ILE A 111 2.80 4.39 -1.52
CA ILE A 111 4.18 4.79 -1.34
C ILE A 111 4.31 5.56 -0.03
N PHE A 112 5.23 5.10 0.81
CA PHE A 112 5.61 5.74 2.06
C PHE A 112 6.98 6.37 1.92
N LYS A 113 7.04 7.69 2.06
CA LYS A 113 8.30 8.43 2.08
C LYS A 113 8.63 8.81 3.51
N THR A 114 9.68 8.22 4.04
CA THR A 114 10.26 8.58 5.35
C THR A 114 11.28 9.70 5.19
N ASN A 115 11.90 10.15 6.27
CA ASN A 115 13.06 11.05 6.26
C ASN A 115 14.31 10.50 5.49
N ARG A 116 14.41 9.19 5.21
CA ARG A 116 15.59 8.56 4.57
C ARG A 116 15.25 7.75 3.32
N SER A 117 14.16 7.01 3.36
CA SER A 117 13.85 5.98 2.37
C SER A 117 12.44 6.13 1.81
N ILE A 118 12.22 5.55 0.63
CA ILE A 118 10.93 5.42 -0.04
C ILE A 118 10.58 3.94 -0.06
N TYR A 119 9.39 3.60 0.42
CA TYR A 119 8.85 2.25 0.46
C TYR A 119 7.60 2.15 -0.39
N PHE A 120 7.38 0.98 -0.97
CA PHE A 120 6.14 0.59 -1.63
C PHE A 120 5.46 -0.48 -0.80
N PHE A 121 4.18 -0.29 -0.53
CA PHE A 121 3.37 -1.25 0.17
C PHE A 121 2.24 -1.70 -0.75
N SER A 122 2.15 -2.99 -1.02
CA SER A 122 1.09 -3.58 -1.84
C SER A 122 0.28 -4.56 -1.01
N MET A 123 -1.03 -4.37 -1.02
CA MET A 123 -1.98 -5.32 -0.47
C MET A 123 -2.77 -5.91 -1.64
N GLN A 124 -2.75 -7.22 -1.82
CA GLN A 124 -3.34 -7.88 -2.98
C GLN A 124 -4.17 -9.09 -2.58
N VAL A 125 -5.23 -9.35 -3.35
CA VAL A 125 -6.04 -10.57 -3.27
C VAL A 125 -5.98 -11.31 -4.59
N HIS A 126 -5.61 -12.58 -4.51
CA HIS A 126 -5.55 -13.50 -5.65
C HIS A 126 -6.56 -14.63 -5.44
N ASP A 127 -7.14 -15.19 -6.50
CA ASP A 127 -8.00 -16.39 -6.42
C ASP A 127 -7.19 -17.66 -6.15
#